data_AF-A0A1Y1V5Y7-F1
#
_entry.id   AF-A0A1Y1V5Y7-F1
#
_cell.length_a   1.000
_cell.length_b   1.000
_cell.length_c   1.000
_cell.angle_alpha   90.00
_cell.angle_beta   90.00
_cell.angle_gamma   90.00
#
_symmetry.space_group_name_H-M   'P 1'
#
loop_
_entity.id
_entity.type
_entity.pdbx_description
1 polymer ?
#
loop_
_entity_poly.entity_id
_entity_poly.type
_entity_poly.pdbx_seq_one_letter_code
_entity_poly.pdbx_strand_id
1 'polypeptide(L)'
;MDRCFKNLNLLNVDINSTIFENNKAMNGGAIYIEKSFIEHDSNIDNENKDDFLVFINNSLFINNKARYYGGAIFSNFEAYKVLNLNKVSFIKNSAYAGGAIYMSNNNTQLYHNYEYNENVVFTNNTSESHGNDYASEPHIINELNNLNIISMKSGETIKLKFNLIDKFNQIVNDISKVYSSIILSVVLDKENNTNLNLDNIKILGNICNFSNDPVTLNLKLSLDSKNKNIFFKNDNLKIIINDCKEEQIKMYKGKYYYCENPQCSNTCPISEKMAICVKNSTENTNNIYSNNCVCVPGYKGDYCQFKEFVNLKNQNIIIDTGFVKNLCFYIGMMLLFISFNFDVFKEFSSCSLNFLFKHCGILIIYGILLFYLYSGTKLGMDYKRLERLNLNIFQGENNTCESNIAVNNGDGNNLNRFSKLDETSFSSSTNRELIKNIEKELNFKEYISLDSVWDTKISNHKSFESEEIENLNKSISCIHSIYMKTFFFDIISLFSFVIFILIKRNNEKEFIQEYNGKWRYKCPLYKFELIMDIIELILVIDLLIMVIKIWNYTYVFKCLKSIRYSIIIWVTLGPLVNVILYDNK
;
A
#
# COMPACT_ATOMS: atom_id res chain seq x y z
N MET A 1 26.59 24.91 -37.54
CA MET A 1 26.59 24.74 -39.02
C MET A 1 26.54 23.23 -39.20
N ASP A 2 25.34 22.69 -39.39
CA ASP A 2 25.13 21.25 -39.33
C ASP A 2 25.72 20.62 -40.61
N ARG A 3 26.68 19.71 -40.46
CA ARG A 3 27.29 19.03 -41.61
C ARG A 3 26.42 17.84 -41.97
N CYS A 4 25.61 18.00 -43.01
CA CYS A 4 24.75 16.96 -43.54
C CYS A 4 25.44 16.26 -44.71
N PHE A 5 25.70 14.96 -44.59
CA PHE A 5 26.24 14.16 -45.68
C PHE A 5 25.10 13.39 -46.36
N LYS A 6 24.71 13.82 -47.57
CA LYS A 6 23.70 13.17 -48.42
C LYS A 6 24.36 12.64 -49.69
N ASN A 7 23.77 11.61 -50.30
CA ASN A 7 24.19 11.06 -51.60
C ASN A 7 25.60 10.44 -51.65
N LEU A 8 25.95 9.68 -50.62
CA LEU A 8 27.29 9.11 -50.44
C LEU A 8 27.40 7.71 -51.05
N ASN A 9 27.66 7.64 -52.34
CA ASN A 9 27.82 6.34 -53.00
C ASN A 9 29.26 5.81 -52.92
N LEU A 10 30.25 6.69 -52.68
CA LEU A 10 31.69 6.36 -52.76
C LEU A 10 32.60 7.19 -51.82
N LEU A 11 32.06 7.93 -50.85
CA LEU A 11 32.86 8.89 -50.08
C LEU A 11 33.45 8.29 -48.79
N ASN A 12 34.72 7.89 -48.76
CA ASN A 12 35.36 7.61 -47.47
C ASN A 12 35.53 8.93 -46.70
N VAL A 13 34.94 9.00 -45.51
CA VAL A 13 34.99 10.19 -44.65
C VAL A 13 35.94 9.91 -43.51
N ASP A 14 37.01 10.69 -43.40
CA ASP A 14 37.93 10.65 -42.26
C ASP A 14 37.86 11.98 -41.49
N ILE A 15 37.39 11.90 -40.24
CA ILE A 15 37.26 13.03 -39.31
C ILE A 15 38.28 12.83 -38.21
N ASN A 16 39.32 13.66 -38.21
CA ASN A 16 40.39 13.57 -37.23
C ASN A 16 40.46 14.83 -36.38
N SER A 17 40.65 14.67 -35.07
CA SER A 17 40.98 15.76 -34.13
C SER A 17 39.97 16.92 -34.14
N THR A 18 38.67 16.61 -34.22
CA THR A 18 37.60 17.62 -34.34
C THR A 18 36.79 17.75 -33.04
N ILE A 19 36.37 18.97 -32.72
CA ILE A 19 35.45 19.25 -31.60
C ILE A 19 34.10 19.70 -32.18
N PHE A 20 33.04 18.95 -31.87
CA PHE A 20 31.65 19.27 -32.20
C PHE A 20 30.93 19.68 -30.92
N GLU A 21 30.69 20.97 -30.75
CA GLU A 21 30.10 21.51 -29.53
C GLU A 21 28.80 22.29 -29.80
N ASN A 22 27.79 22.08 -28.95
CA ASN A 22 26.53 22.84 -28.91
C ASN A 22 25.73 22.83 -30.22
N ASN A 23 25.90 21.81 -31.07
CA ASN A 23 25.14 21.69 -32.31
C ASN A 23 23.71 21.18 -32.04
N LYS A 24 22.75 21.59 -32.87
CA LYS A 24 21.33 21.29 -32.68
C LYS A 24 20.66 20.95 -34.00
N ALA A 25 20.12 19.74 -34.13
CA ALA A 25 19.46 19.29 -35.35
C ALA A 25 18.15 18.52 -35.05
N MET A 26 17.41 18.14 -36.09
CA MET A 26 16.30 17.19 -35.92
C MET A 26 16.81 15.79 -35.60
N ASN A 27 17.85 15.35 -36.31
CA ASN A 27 18.55 14.08 -36.15
C ASN A 27 20.04 14.34 -36.28
N GLY A 28 20.86 13.69 -35.47
CA GLY A 28 22.31 13.80 -35.55
C GLY A 28 22.75 15.21 -35.20
N GLY A 29 22.74 15.56 -33.91
CA GLY A 29 22.94 16.94 -33.48
C GLY A 29 24.19 17.60 -34.06
N ALA A 30 25.26 16.84 -34.30
CA ALA A 30 26.46 17.28 -35.01
C ALA A 30 26.61 16.67 -36.41
N ILE A 31 26.40 15.35 -36.53
CA ILE A 31 26.63 14.59 -37.76
C ILE A 31 25.37 13.81 -38.12
N TYR A 32 24.89 14.03 -39.35
CA TYR A 32 23.78 13.30 -39.94
C TYR A 32 24.23 12.53 -41.17
N ILE A 33 24.10 11.21 -41.11
CA ILE A 33 24.46 10.28 -42.18
C ILE A 33 23.18 9.56 -42.61
N GLU A 34 22.73 9.84 -43.82
CA GLU A 34 21.56 9.18 -44.41
C GLU A 34 21.95 8.61 -45.76
N LYS A 35 21.55 7.35 -46.00
CA LYS A 35 21.68 6.74 -47.32
C LYS A 35 20.80 7.51 -48.29
N SER A 36 21.37 7.91 -49.42
CA SER A 36 20.53 8.26 -50.57
C SER A 36 19.95 7.00 -51.16
N PHE A 37 18.63 6.98 -51.38
CA PHE A 37 18.02 6.03 -52.29
C PHE A 37 18.67 6.19 -53.68
N ILE A 38 19.71 5.40 -53.96
CA ILE A 38 20.00 5.07 -55.34
C ILE A 38 18.94 4.03 -55.70
N GLU A 39 18.03 4.39 -56.58
CA GLU A 39 17.16 3.41 -57.21
C GLU A 39 18.05 2.30 -57.77
N HIS A 40 17.75 1.07 -57.39
CA HIS A 40 18.40 -0.12 -57.91
C HIS A 40 18.23 -0.16 -59.43
N ASP A 41 19.19 0.36 -60.19
CA ASP A 41 19.47 -0.20 -61.51
C ASP A 41 20.01 -1.61 -61.25
N SER A 42 19.13 -2.58 -61.44
CA SER A 42 19.25 -3.97 -61.02
C SER A 42 20.31 -4.79 -61.78
N ASN A 43 21.27 -4.15 -62.45
CA ASN A 43 22.18 -4.79 -63.39
C ASN A 43 23.67 -4.50 -63.15
N ILE A 44 24.07 -4.02 -61.97
CA ILE A 44 25.50 -3.90 -61.63
C ILE A 44 25.91 -5.13 -60.83
N ASP A 45 26.65 -6.01 -61.51
CA ASP A 45 27.22 -7.26 -60.98
C ASP A 45 28.07 -7.03 -59.71
N ASN A 46 27.97 -8.01 -58.82
CA ASN A 46 28.19 -7.93 -57.37
C ASN A 46 29.66 -7.90 -56.88
N GLU A 47 30.66 -7.68 -57.72
CA GLU A 47 32.03 -8.08 -57.31
C GLU A 47 32.95 -6.99 -56.74
N ASN A 48 32.61 -5.70 -56.76
CA ASN A 48 33.43 -4.68 -56.07
C ASN A 48 32.58 -3.53 -55.51
N LYS A 49 31.75 -3.80 -54.49
CA LYS A 49 31.14 -2.72 -53.71
C LYS A 49 32.16 -2.20 -52.70
N ASP A 50 32.96 -1.21 -53.11
CA ASP A 50 33.88 -0.51 -52.21
C ASP A 50 33.13 0.01 -50.99
N ASP A 51 33.64 -0.32 -49.81
CA ASP A 51 33.06 0.05 -48.53
C ASP A 51 33.32 1.54 -48.22
N PHE A 52 32.29 2.39 -48.40
CA PHE A 52 32.09 3.68 -47.72
C PHE A 52 32.34 3.54 -46.21
N LEU A 53 33.49 4.00 -45.74
CA LEU A 53 33.88 3.96 -44.34
C LEU A 53 33.88 5.38 -43.77
N VAL A 54 33.31 5.53 -42.57
CA VAL A 54 33.40 6.77 -41.80
C VAL A 54 34.32 6.52 -40.62
N PHE A 55 35.52 7.07 -40.69
CA PHE A 55 36.49 7.06 -39.60
C PHE A 55 36.36 8.35 -38.81
N ILE A 56 36.20 8.24 -37.50
CA ILE A 56 36.23 9.38 -36.59
C ILE A 56 37.28 9.07 -35.53
N ASN A 57 38.41 9.79 -35.59
CA ASN A 57 39.49 9.61 -34.62
C ASN A 57 39.75 10.88 -33.81
N ASN A 58 40.14 10.69 -32.54
CA ASN A 58 40.59 11.76 -31.63
C ASN A 58 39.60 12.94 -31.52
N SER A 59 38.30 12.69 -31.56
CA SER A 59 37.28 13.75 -31.68
C SER A 59 36.38 13.85 -30.44
N LEU A 60 35.83 15.04 -30.18
CA LEU A 60 34.99 15.34 -29.02
C LEU A 60 33.61 15.83 -29.45
N PHE A 61 32.55 15.28 -28.84
CA PHE A 61 31.16 15.68 -29.05
C PHE A 61 30.56 16.16 -27.73
N ILE A 62 30.37 17.46 -27.58
CA ILE A 62 30.01 18.10 -26.31
C ILE A 62 28.68 18.84 -26.44
N ASN A 63 27.72 18.55 -25.56
CA ASN A 63 26.43 19.26 -25.47
C ASN A 63 25.64 19.35 -26.79
N ASN A 64 25.80 18.37 -27.71
CA ASN A 64 25.01 18.35 -28.93
C ASN A 64 23.60 17.82 -28.63
N LYS A 65 22.61 18.33 -29.38
CA LYS A 65 21.20 17.96 -29.17
C LYS A 65 20.51 17.62 -30.48
N ALA A 66 19.81 16.49 -30.52
CA ALA A 66 18.86 16.18 -31.58
C ALA A 66 17.43 16.19 -31.03
N ARG A 67 16.45 16.47 -31.89
CA ARG A 67 15.03 16.37 -31.50
C ARG A 67 14.58 14.91 -31.40
N TYR A 68 14.95 14.07 -32.36
CA TYR A 68 14.48 12.69 -32.44
C TYR A 68 15.62 11.70 -32.18
N TYR A 69 16.63 11.66 -33.03
CA TYR A 69 17.58 10.55 -33.02
C TYR A 69 19.02 11.02 -33.04
N GLY A 70 19.85 10.45 -32.16
CA GLY A 70 21.31 10.62 -32.19
C GLY A 70 21.73 12.03 -31.78
N GLY A 71 21.89 12.27 -30.48
CA GLY A 71 22.14 13.64 -29.98
C GLY A 71 23.44 14.24 -30.51
N ALA A 72 24.43 13.42 -30.85
CA ALA A 72 25.62 13.80 -31.60
C ALA A 72 25.59 13.25 -33.03
N ILE A 73 25.43 11.94 -33.21
CA ILE A 73 25.55 11.26 -34.49
C ILE A 73 24.27 10.47 -34.80
N PHE A 74 23.69 10.70 -35.97
CA PHE A 74 22.64 9.86 -36.52
C PHE A 74 23.14 9.15 -37.78
N SER A 75 22.89 7.85 -37.88
CA SER A 75 23.22 7.04 -39.04
C SER A 75 22.07 6.14 -39.47
N ASN A 76 21.58 6.34 -40.69
CA ASN A 76 20.57 5.51 -41.35
C ASN A 76 21.15 4.81 -42.60
N PHE A 77 22.27 4.11 -42.45
CA PHE A 77 22.95 3.45 -43.57
C PHE A 77 22.74 1.94 -43.50
N GLU A 78 22.07 1.34 -44.50
CA GLU A 78 21.69 -0.08 -44.52
C GLU A 78 22.79 -1.05 -45.00
N ALA A 79 23.82 -0.58 -45.71
CA ALA A 79 24.88 -1.45 -46.21
C ALA A 79 25.97 -1.71 -45.14
N TYR A 80 26.74 -2.80 -45.31
CA TYR A 80 27.74 -3.45 -44.43
C TYR A 80 28.85 -2.59 -43.76
N LYS A 81 28.64 -1.30 -43.53
CA LYS A 81 29.74 -0.35 -43.40
C LYS A 81 29.85 0.26 -42.02
N VAL A 82 31.09 0.19 -41.52
CA VAL A 82 31.48 0.43 -40.14
C VAL A 82 31.69 1.93 -39.93
N LEU A 83 30.86 2.55 -39.10
CA LEU A 83 31.29 3.76 -38.39
C LEU A 83 32.42 3.31 -37.46
N ASN A 84 33.64 3.80 -37.70
CA ASN A 84 34.80 3.43 -36.89
C ASN A 84 35.17 4.61 -35.98
N LEU A 85 35.04 4.39 -34.68
CA LEU A 85 35.32 5.40 -33.66
C LEU A 85 36.58 4.99 -32.90
N ASN A 86 37.57 5.88 -32.88
CA ASN A 86 38.82 5.65 -32.15
C ASN A 86 39.21 6.90 -31.36
N LYS A 87 39.31 6.78 -30.03
CA LYS A 87 39.61 7.90 -29.11
C LYS A 87 38.59 9.03 -29.27
N VAL A 88 37.32 8.67 -29.20
CA VAL A 88 36.20 9.62 -29.33
C VAL A 88 35.51 9.76 -27.98
N SER A 89 35.11 10.98 -27.61
CA SER A 89 34.33 11.18 -26.38
C SER A 89 33.01 11.91 -26.65
N PHE A 90 31.94 11.40 -26.05
CA PHE A 90 30.60 11.95 -26.09
C PHE A 90 30.22 12.44 -24.69
N ILE A 91 30.04 13.75 -24.54
CA ILE A 91 29.84 14.42 -23.25
C ILE A 91 28.52 15.20 -23.30
N LYS A 92 27.56 14.83 -22.44
CA LYS A 92 26.30 15.56 -22.24
C LYS A 92 25.47 15.79 -23.51
N ASN A 93 25.52 14.86 -24.46
CA ASN A 93 24.67 14.93 -25.64
C ASN A 93 23.25 14.45 -25.30
N SER A 94 22.24 14.93 -26.03
CA SER A 94 20.85 14.55 -25.76
C SER A 94 19.98 14.38 -27.01
N ALA A 95 19.07 13.41 -26.98
CA ALA A 95 18.07 13.17 -28.02
C ALA A 95 16.82 12.48 -27.46
N TYR A 96 15.81 12.23 -28.29
CA TYR A 96 14.69 11.38 -27.88
C TYR A 96 15.14 9.91 -27.78
N ALA A 97 15.87 9.37 -28.76
CA ALA A 97 16.56 8.08 -28.62
C ALA A 97 18.03 8.19 -29.08
N GLY A 98 18.94 7.50 -28.38
CA GLY A 98 20.37 7.54 -28.70
C GLY A 98 20.97 8.90 -28.33
N GLY A 99 21.10 9.17 -27.04
CA GLY A 99 21.53 10.49 -26.54
C GLY A 99 22.87 10.95 -27.12
N ALA A 100 23.80 10.04 -27.42
CA ALA A 100 24.96 10.34 -28.26
C ALA A 100 24.80 9.83 -29.70
N ILE A 101 24.55 8.54 -29.90
CA ILE A 101 24.55 7.90 -31.22
C ILE A 101 23.21 7.20 -31.48
N TYR A 102 22.65 7.36 -32.67
CA TYR A 102 21.51 6.55 -33.12
C TYR A 102 21.80 5.87 -34.45
N MET A 103 21.46 4.58 -34.54
CA MET A 103 21.71 3.76 -35.72
C MET A 103 20.43 3.04 -36.17
N SER A 104 19.94 3.33 -37.37
CA SER A 104 18.79 2.60 -37.94
C SER A 104 19.17 1.21 -38.47
N ASN A 105 20.46 0.92 -38.71
CA ASN A 105 20.86 -0.26 -39.48
C ASN A 105 20.52 -1.60 -38.80
N ASN A 106 20.21 -2.63 -39.59
CA ASN A 106 20.00 -4.03 -39.21
C ASN A 106 21.27 -4.78 -38.82
N ASN A 107 22.46 -4.22 -39.04
CA ASN A 107 23.71 -4.96 -38.85
C ASN A 107 24.21 -4.91 -37.39
N THR A 108 23.95 -5.97 -36.64
CA THR A 108 24.31 -6.10 -35.21
C THR A 108 25.81 -6.20 -34.94
N GLN A 109 26.63 -6.49 -35.96
CA GLN A 109 28.09 -6.63 -35.81
C GLN A 109 28.79 -5.35 -35.32
N LEU A 110 28.19 -4.17 -35.54
CA LEU A 110 28.71 -2.90 -35.06
C LEU A 110 28.63 -2.74 -33.54
N TYR A 111 27.71 -3.46 -32.88
CA TYR A 111 27.46 -3.38 -31.45
C TYR A 111 28.65 -3.82 -30.60
N HIS A 112 29.26 -4.95 -30.95
CA HIS A 112 30.38 -5.52 -30.19
C HIS A 112 31.62 -4.60 -30.16
N ASN A 113 31.73 -3.68 -31.12
CA ASN A 113 32.86 -2.75 -31.22
C ASN A 113 32.70 -1.47 -30.37
N TYR A 114 31.55 -1.22 -29.73
CA TYR A 114 31.37 -0.01 -28.91
C TYR A 114 31.31 -0.30 -27.42
N GLU A 115 30.62 -1.38 -27.03
CA GLU A 115 30.49 -1.75 -25.61
C GLU A 115 31.84 -2.17 -24.99
N TYR A 116 32.77 -2.69 -25.80
CA TYR A 116 34.08 -3.19 -25.35
C TYR A 116 35.28 -2.36 -25.81
N ASN A 117 35.05 -1.25 -26.51
CA ASN A 117 36.15 -0.44 -27.03
C ASN A 117 36.47 0.68 -26.05
N GLU A 118 37.52 0.47 -25.26
CA GLU A 118 38.08 1.46 -24.31
C GLU A 118 38.40 2.81 -24.96
N ASN A 119 38.47 2.86 -26.29
CA ASN A 119 38.74 4.09 -27.04
C ASN A 119 37.50 4.97 -27.25
N VAL A 120 36.30 4.58 -26.82
CA VAL A 120 35.10 5.43 -26.89
C VAL A 120 34.58 5.71 -25.49
N VAL A 121 34.50 6.99 -25.12
CA VAL A 121 34.10 7.43 -23.78
C VAL A 121 32.75 8.13 -23.84
N PHE A 122 31.78 7.61 -23.09
CA PHE A 122 30.48 8.24 -22.92
C PHE A 122 30.33 8.81 -21.51
N THR A 123 29.92 10.07 -21.40
CA THR A 123 29.75 10.75 -20.11
C THR A 123 28.47 11.58 -20.07
N ASN A 124 27.54 11.22 -19.19
CA ASN A 124 26.31 11.96 -18.90
C ASN A 124 25.46 12.30 -20.13
N ASN A 125 25.45 11.45 -21.17
CA ASN A 125 24.48 11.61 -22.26
C ASN A 125 23.08 11.20 -21.77
N THR A 126 22.03 11.75 -22.38
CA THR A 126 20.65 11.50 -21.96
C THR A 126 19.74 11.24 -23.15
N SER A 127 18.79 10.33 -22.96
CA SER A 127 17.72 10.03 -23.91
C SER A 127 16.37 10.05 -23.20
N GLU A 128 15.33 10.50 -23.88
CA GLU A 128 13.95 10.46 -23.33
C GLU A 128 13.38 9.04 -23.37
N SER A 129 13.63 8.32 -24.47
CA SER A 129 13.02 7.04 -24.77
C SER A 129 13.85 5.85 -24.33
N HIS A 130 15.04 5.70 -24.93
CA HIS A 130 15.96 4.61 -24.66
C HIS A 130 17.35 4.94 -25.22
N GLY A 131 18.36 4.30 -24.64
CA GLY A 131 19.75 4.45 -25.07
C GLY A 131 20.31 5.83 -24.84
N ASN A 132 20.74 6.11 -23.61
CA ASN A 132 21.39 7.37 -23.26
C ASN A 132 22.66 7.59 -24.10
N ASP A 133 23.44 6.55 -24.33
CA ASP A 133 24.66 6.63 -25.11
C ASP A 133 24.40 6.26 -26.56
N TYR A 134 23.82 5.09 -26.80
CA TYR A 134 23.48 4.64 -28.14
C TYR A 134 22.12 3.95 -28.17
N ALA A 135 21.39 4.09 -29.28
CA ALA A 135 20.11 3.43 -29.51
C ALA A 135 19.93 3.06 -30.98
N SER A 136 18.98 2.16 -31.25
CA SER A 136 18.56 1.86 -32.62
C SER A 136 17.08 2.05 -32.84
N GLU A 137 16.63 1.79 -34.06
CA GLU A 137 15.20 1.61 -34.27
C GLU A 137 14.68 0.39 -33.49
N PRO A 138 13.40 0.42 -33.08
CA PRO A 138 12.71 -0.76 -32.57
C PRO A 138 12.88 -1.96 -33.50
N HIS A 139 13.11 -3.13 -32.92
CA HIS A 139 13.41 -4.34 -33.68
C HIS A 139 12.63 -5.55 -33.22
N ILE A 140 12.31 -5.66 -31.93
CA ILE A 140 11.61 -6.81 -31.37
C ILE A 140 10.39 -6.35 -30.60
N ILE A 141 9.26 -7.01 -30.83
CA ILE A 141 8.08 -6.95 -29.99
C ILE A 141 8.08 -8.20 -29.12
N ASN A 142 8.25 -8.01 -27.81
CA ASN A 142 8.29 -9.06 -26.82
C ASN A 142 7.03 -8.97 -25.95
N GLU A 143 6.26 -10.05 -25.88
CA GLU A 143 5.04 -10.09 -25.08
C GLU A 143 5.37 -10.11 -23.58
N LEU A 144 4.64 -9.32 -22.78
CA LEU A 144 4.85 -9.27 -21.33
C LEU A 144 4.14 -10.40 -20.59
N ASN A 145 2.97 -10.74 -21.08
CA ASN A 145 2.13 -11.77 -20.50
C ASN A 145 2.53 -13.07 -21.20
N ASN A 146 3.18 -14.01 -20.53
CA ASN A 146 3.51 -15.35 -21.06
C ASN A 146 2.27 -16.20 -21.41
N LEU A 147 1.14 -15.59 -21.75
CA LEU A 147 -0.13 -16.22 -22.00
C LEU A 147 -0.25 -16.51 -23.49
N ASN A 148 0.45 -17.57 -23.93
CA ASN A 148 0.22 -18.16 -25.26
C ASN A 148 -1.25 -18.55 -25.46
N ILE A 149 -2.02 -18.69 -24.37
CA ILE A 149 -3.44 -19.03 -24.35
C ILE A 149 -4.20 -17.97 -23.56
N ILE A 150 -5.13 -17.27 -24.22
CA ILE A 150 -6.02 -16.29 -23.60
C ILE A 150 -7.45 -16.82 -23.68
N SER A 151 -8.14 -16.91 -22.54
CA SER A 151 -9.57 -17.18 -22.52
C SER A 151 -10.37 -15.88 -22.42
N MET A 152 -11.34 -15.69 -23.30
CA MET A 152 -12.24 -14.54 -23.31
C MET A 152 -13.66 -14.98 -23.64
N LYS A 153 -14.63 -14.08 -23.59
CA LYS A 153 -15.97 -14.32 -24.13
C LYS A 153 -16.22 -13.51 -25.39
N SER A 154 -17.25 -13.89 -26.14
CA SER A 154 -17.61 -13.15 -27.35
C SER A 154 -17.97 -11.70 -27.03
N GLY A 155 -17.36 -10.75 -27.73
CA GLY A 155 -17.53 -9.30 -27.52
C GLY A 155 -16.68 -8.67 -26.42
N GLU A 156 -15.97 -9.45 -25.62
CA GLU A 156 -14.99 -8.90 -24.67
C GLU A 156 -13.80 -8.29 -25.43
N THR A 157 -13.12 -7.31 -24.82
CA THR A 157 -11.91 -6.71 -25.39
C THR A 157 -10.69 -7.19 -24.63
N ILE A 158 -9.65 -7.60 -25.35
CA ILE A 158 -8.38 -8.00 -24.74
C ILE A 158 -7.40 -6.83 -24.86
N LYS A 159 -6.84 -6.42 -23.72
CA LYS A 159 -5.72 -5.47 -23.68
C LYS A 159 -4.41 -6.25 -23.76
N LEU A 160 -3.81 -6.29 -24.95
CA LEU A 160 -2.48 -6.85 -25.15
C LEU A 160 -1.42 -5.83 -24.70
N LYS A 161 -0.38 -6.32 -24.02
CA LYS A 161 0.76 -5.51 -23.58
C LYS A 161 2.05 -6.11 -24.11
N PHE A 162 2.85 -5.28 -24.75
CA PHE A 162 4.12 -5.67 -25.33
C PHE A 162 5.22 -4.71 -24.90
N ASN A 163 6.42 -5.25 -24.73
CA ASN A 163 7.64 -4.48 -24.72
C ASN A 163 8.14 -4.34 -26.14
N LEU A 164 8.40 -3.11 -26.54
CA LEU A 164 9.14 -2.80 -27.74
C LEU A 164 10.61 -2.70 -27.37
N ILE A 165 11.45 -3.44 -28.08
CA ILE A 165 12.88 -3.59 -27.79
C ILE A 165 13.66 -3.22 -29.05
N ASP A 166 14.74 -2.45 -28.88
CA ASP A 166 15.65 -2.09 -29.97
C ASP A 166 16.65 -3.23 -30.29
N LYS A 167 17.56 -3.02 -31.23
CA LYS A 167 18.58 -4.01 -31.64
C LYS A 167 19.65 -4.25 -30.59
N PHE A 168 19.73 -3.36 -29.61
CA PHE A 168 20.67 -3.41 -28.49
C PHE A 168 20.02 -3.95 -27.22
N ASN A 169 18.86 -4.59 -27.35
CA ASN A 169 18.07 -5.15 -26.25
C ASN A 169 17.60 -4.11 -25.21
N GLN A 170 17.47 -2.85 -25.61
CA GLN A 170 16.97 -1.77 -24.77
C GLN A 170 15.46 -1.63 -24.91
N ILE A 171 14.75 -1.44 -23.80
CA ILE A 171 13.30 -1.26 -23.80
C ILE A 171 12.98 0.16 -24.24
N VAL A 172 12.15 0.29 -25.27
CA VAL A 172 11.71 1.57 -25.83
C VAL A 172 10.57 2.14 -24.98
N ASN A 173 10.83 3.28 -24.31
CA ASN A 173 9.79 4.03 -23.59
C ASN A 173 9.29 5.20 -24.46
N ASP A 174 8.11 5.09 -25.07
CA ASP A 174 7.63 6.09 -26.02
C ASP A 174 6.68 7.13 -25.39
N ILE A 175 7.20 7.94 -24.46
CA ILE A 175 6.42 8.97 -23.76
C ILE A 175 5.91 10.03 -24.76
N SER A 176 6.77 10.47 -25.67
CA SER A 176 6.46 11.48 -26.70
C SER A 176 5.69 10.96 -27.91
N LYS A 177 5.34 9.66 -27.96
CA LYS A 177 4.57 9.01 -29.04
C LYS A 177 5.21 9.09 -30.42
N VAL A 178 6.54 9.06 -30.51
CA VAL A 178 7.30 9.08 -31.78
C VAL A 178 7.07 7.79 -32.59
N TYR A 179 6.84 6.66 -31.93
CA TYR A 179 6.57 5.36 -32.54
C TYR A 179 5.08 5.02 -32.60
N SER A 180 4.17 5.99 -32.46
CA SER A 180 2.73 5.75 -32.52
C SER A 180 2.20 5.27 -33.87
N SER A 181 3.04 5.27 -34.91
CA SER A 181 2.75 4.72 -36.23
C SER A 181 2.90 3.20 -36.32
N ILE A 182 3.41 2.53 -35.27
CA ILE A 182 3.47 1.08 -35.18
C ILE A 182 2.06 0.55 -34.91
N ILE A 183 1.40 0.07 -35.97
CA ILE A 183 0.06 -0.50 -35.91
C ILE A 183 0.16 -2.02 -35.96
N LEU A 184 -0.36 -2.66 -34.93
CA LEU A 184 -0.52 -4.11 -34.85
C LEU A 184 -1.85 -4.52 -35.48
N SER A 185 -1.78 -5.50 -36.38
CA SER A 185 -2.93 -6.17 -36.97
C SER A 185 -2.97 -7.63 -36.54
N VAL A 186 -4.16 -8.07 -36.11
CA VAL A 186 -4.39 -9.47 -35.77
C VAL A 186 -5.06 -10.15 -36.96
N VAL A 187 -4.45 -11.22 -37.46
CA VAL A 187 -4.96 -11.99 -38.60
C VAL A 187 -5.27 -13.40 -38.15
N LEU A 188 -6.36 -13.98 -38.66
CA LEU A 188 -6.67 -15.38 -38.40
C LEU A 188 -5.66 -16.28 -39.12
N ASP A 189 -5.03 -17.19 -38.38
CA ASP A 189 -4.15 -18.18 -38.96
C ASP A 189 -4.98 -19.28 -39.63
N LYS A 190 -5.11 -19.23 -40.96
CA LYS A 190 -5.96 -20.16 -41.71
C LYS A 190 -5.42 -21.60 -41.72
N GLU A 191 -4.11 -21.78 -41.63
CA GLU A 191 -3.46 -23.09 -41.74
C GLU A 191 -3.71 -23.93 -40.48
N ASN A 192 -3.66 -23.30 -39.31
CA ASN A 192 -3.87 -23.98 -38.03
C ASN A 192 -5.35 -24.12 -37.63
N ASN A 193 -6.29 -23.61 -38.45
CA ASN A 193 -7.72 -23.58 -38.15
C ASN A 193 -8.58 -24.29 -39.23
N THR A 194 -8.03 -25.28 -39.92
CA THR A 194 -8.66 -25.95 -41.09
C THR A 194 -10.01 -26.62 -40.82
N ASN A 195 -10.30 -26.99 -39.56
CA ASN A 195 -11.55 -27.65 -39.18
C ASN A 195 -12.66 -26.68 -38.75
N LEU A 196 -12.39 -25.37 -38.67
CA LEU A 196 -13.38 -24.39 -38.23
C LEU A 196 -14.21 -23.89 -39.41
N ASN A 197 -15.53 -23.88 -39.23
CA ASN A 197 -16.43 -23.24 -40.17
C ASN A 197 -16.25 -21.72 -40.10
N LEU A 198 -15.43 -21.18 -41.00
CA LEU A 198 -15.06 -19.75 -41.06
C LEU A 198 -16.28 -18.83 -41.20
N ASP A 199 -17.40 -19.32 -41.71
CA ASP A 199 -18.64 -18.55 -41.80
C ASP A 199 -19.16 -18.14 -40.42
N ASN A 200 -18.79 -18.86 -39.35
CA ASN A 200 -19.21 -18.57 -37.98
C ASN A 200 -18.28 -17.58 -37.27
N ILE A 201 -17.18 -17.14 -37.88
CA ILE A 201 -16.20 -16.26 -37.25
C ILE A 201 -16.04 -15.00 -38.10
N LYS A 202 -16.25 -13.83 -37.50
CA LYS A 202 -16.07 -12.55 -38.17
C LYS A 202 -15.12 -11.65 -37.40
N ILE A 203 -13.86 -11.65 -37.81
CA ILE A 203 -12.84 -10.73 -37.29
C ILE A 203 -12.82 -9.48 -38.19
N LEU A 204 -13.23 -8.32 -37.65
CA LEU A 204 -13.22 -7.02 -38.31
C LEU A 204 -12.12 -6.15 -37.70
N GLY A 205 -10.91 -6.25 -38.25
CA GLY A 205 -9.73 -5.56 -37.71
C GLY A 205 -9.37 -6.07 -36.32
N ASN A 206 -9.07 -5.16 -35.38
CA ASN A 206 -8.81 -5.49 -33.97
C ASN A 206 -10.09 -5.75 -33.15
N ILE A 207 -11.25 -5.91 -33.81
CA ILE A 207 -12.54 -6.22 -33.19
C ILE A 207 -13.03 -7.56 -33.75
N CYS A 208 -13.31 -8.52 -32.87
CA CYS A 208 -13.75 -9.85 -33.28
C CYS A 208 -15.21 -10.12 -32.86
N ASN A 209 -16.01 -10.69 -33.76
CA ASN A 209 -17.38 -11.17 -33.51
C ASN A 209 -17.45 -12.66 -33.83
N PHE A 210 -18.13 -13.44 -32.98
CA PHE A 210 -18.18 -14.91 -33.10
C PHE A 210 -19.62 -15.42 -33.10
N SER A 211 -19.87 -16.53 -33.81
CA SER A 211 -21.16 -17.18 -33.96
C SER A 211 -21.07 -18.57 -33.34
N ASN A 212 -22.06 -18.86 -32.50
CA ASN A 212 -22.44 -20.10 -31.82
C ASN A 212 -21.32 -21.13 -31.52
N ASP A 213 -21.21 -21.42 -30.22
CA ASP A 213 -20.34 -22.36 -29.52
C ASP A 213 -18.96 -21.83 -29.08
N PRO A 214 -18.44 -22.36 -27.94
CA PRO A 214 -17.07 -22.10 -27.52
C PRO A 214 -16.09 -22.52 -28.62
N VAL A 215 -15.21 -21.62 -29.02
CA VAL A 215 -14.27 -21.86 -30.13
C VAL A 215 -12.86 -21.49 -29.73
N THR A 216 -11.90 -22.32 -30.14
CA THR A 216 -10.48 -22.03 -29.99
C THR A 216 -9.93 -21.52 -31.32
N LEU A 217 -9.34 -20.34 -31.33
CA LEU A 217 -8.77 -19.70 -32.50
C LEU A 217 -7.26 -19.54 -32.33
N ASN A 218 -6.52 -19.95 -33.36
CA ASN A 218 -5.12 -19.54 -33.50
C ASN A 218 -5.09 -18.25 -34.33
N LEU A 219 -4.60 -17.17 -33.72
CA LEU A 219 -4.42 -15.87 -34.35
C LEU A 219 -2.93 -15.59 -34.51
N LYS A 220 -2.60 -14.85 -35.55
CA LYS A 220 -1.25 -14.40 -35.86
C LYS A 220 -1.17 -12.88 -35.80
N LEU A 221 -0.27 -12.36 -34.96
CA LEU A 221 0.07 -10.96 -34.90
C LEU A 221 0.90 -10.59 -36.13
N SER A 222 0.59 -9.44 -36.71
CA SER A 222 1.27 -8.88 -37.87
C SER A 222 1.39 -7.37 -37.71
N LEU A 223 2.30 -6.78 -38.48
CA LEU A 223 2.48 -5.33 -38.53
C LEU A 223 1.94 -4.79 -39.84
N ASP A 224 1.38 -3.58 -39.79
CA ASP A 224 1.04 -2.86 -41.01
C ASP A 224 2.32 -2.56 -41.84
N SER A 225 2.16 -2.60 -43.16
CA SER A 225 3.16 -2.68 -44.23
C SER A 225 4.36 -1.72 -44.18
N LYS A 226 4.31 -0.65 -43.37
CA LYS A 226 5.37 0.35 -43.26
C LYS A 226 6.50 -0.04 -42.31
N ASN A 227 6.30 -1.01 -41.42
CA ASN A 227 7.26 -1.36 -40.36
C ASN A 227 7.75 -2.82 -40.45
N LYS A 228 8.18 -3.26 -41.63
CA LYS A 228 8.52 -4.68 -41.89
C LYS A 228 9.75 -5.21 -41.14
N ASN A 229 10.54 -4.36 -40.52
CA ASN A 229 11.81 -4.73 -39.88
C ASN A 229 11.68 -5.11 -38.39
N ILE A 230 10.47 -5.03 -37.84
CA ILE A 230 10.20 -5.39 -36.44
C ILE A 230 9.70 -6.83 -36.39
N PHE A 231 10.36 -7.65 -35.58
CA PHE A 231 10.07 -9.06 -35.40
C PHE A 231 9.29 -9.29 -34.11
N PHE A 232 8.30 -10.18 -34.16
CA PHE A 232 7.67 -10.69 -32.95
C PHE A 232 8.49 -11.85 -32.42
N LYS A 233 8.79 -11.85 -31.11
CA LYS A 233 9.40 -13.02 -30.47
C LYS A 233 8.42 -14.21 -30.45
N ASN A 234 7.14 -13.91 -30.26
CA ASN A 234 6.02 -14.82 -30.46
C ASN A 234 4.91 -14.05 -31.19
N ASP A 235 4.59 -14.45 -32.40
CA ASP A 235 3.49 -13.89 -33.19
C ASP A 235 2.20 -14.71 -33.07
N ASN A 236 2.24 -15.88 -32.42
CA ASN A 236 1.09 -16.77 -32.34
C ASN A 236 0.34 -16.58 -31.03
N LEU A 237 -0.96 -16.31 -31.15
CA LEU A 237 -1.87 -16.12 -30.03
C LEU A 237 -3.02 -17.12 -30.12
N LYS A 238 -3.13 -18.00 -29.12
CA LYS A 238 -4.27 -18.92 -29.03
C LYS A 238 -5.35 -18.30 -28.16
N ILE A 239 -6.51 -18.02 -28.74
CA ILE A 239 -7.66 -17.48 -28.02
C ILE A 239 -8.71 -18.56 -27.85
N ILE A 240 -9.18 -18.77 -26.63
CA ILE A 240 -10.33 -19.61 -26.31
C ILE A 240 -11.50 -18.68 -26.03
N ILE A 241 -12.49 -18.68 -26.92
CA ILE A 241 -13.73 -17.94 -26.73
C ILE A 241 -14.72 -18.86 -26.03
N ASN A 242 -15.04 -18.53 -24.79
CA ASN A 242 -16.03 -19.20 -23.99
C ASN A 242 -17.43 -18.61 -24.24
N ASP A 243 -18.45 -19.37 -23.87
CA ASP A 243 -19.82 -18.88 -23.87
C ASP A 243 -20.03 -17.81 -22.76
N CYS A 244 -21.15 -17.08 -22.83
CA CYS A 244 -21.56 -16.12 -21.80
C CYS A 244 -21.78 -16.83 -20.46
N LYS A 245 -21.41 -16.17 -19.35
CA LYS A 245 -21.78 -16.65 -18.01
C LYS A 245 -23.30 -16.67 -17.86
N GLU A 246 -23.80 -17.51 -16.96
CA GLU A 246 -25.23 -17.55 -16.62
C GLU A 246 -25.77 -16.18 -16.18
N GLU A 247 -24.95 -15.31 -15.62
CA GLU A 247 -25.32 -13.95 -15.17
C GLU A 247 -25.38 -12.92 -16.32
N GLN A 248 -24.70 -13.19 -17.44
CA GLN A 248 -24.57 -12.26 -18.56
C GLN A 248 -25.67 -12.45 -19.61
N ILE A 249 -25.96 -11.40 -20.38
CA ILE A 249 -26.97 -11.42 -21.43
C ILE A 249 -26.28 -11.75 -22.76
N LYS A 250 -26.82 -12.74 -23.47
CA LYS A 250 -26.34 -13.14 -24.79
C LYS A 250 -27.07 -12.29 -25.84
N MET A 251 -26.39 -11.27 -26.38
CA MET A 251 -26.94 -10.34 -27.36
C MET A 251 -26.60 -10.79 -28.78
N TYR A 252 -27.57 -10.80 -29.70
CA TYR A 252 -27.35 -11.24 -31.09
C TYR A 252 -27.26 -10.07 -32.06
N LYS A 253 -26.28 -10.10 -32.97
CA LYS A 253 -26.12 -9.17 -34.09
C LYS A 253 -26.03 -9.96 -35.39
N GLY A 254 -27.19 -10.22 -36.00
CA GLY A 254 -27.31 -11.17 -37.11
C GLY A 254 -27.16 -12.60 -36.58
N LYS A 255 -26.23 -13.38 -37.15
CA LYS A 255 -25.92 -14.75 -36.70
C LYS A 255 -24.86 -14.84 -35.60
N TYR A 256 -24.24 -13.72 -35.22
CA TYR A 256 -23.19 -13.66 -34.21
C TYR A 256 -23.80 -13.24 -32.87
N TYR A 257 -23.25 -13.73 -31.76
CA TYR A 257 -23.63 -13.26 -30.43
C TYR A 257 -22.45 -12.63 -29.71
N TYR A 258 -22.73 -11.80 -28.72
CA TYR A 258 -21.75 -11.24 -27.80
C TYR A 258 -22.34 -11.17 -26.39
N CYS A 259 -21.49 -11.17 -25.39
CA CYS A 259 -21.89 -11.18 -23.99
C CYS A 259 -21.85 -9.76 -23.44
N GLU A 260 -22.98 -9.29 -22.92
CA GLU A 260 -23.05 -8.04 -22.18
C GLU A 260 -23.36 -8.31 -20.70
N ASN A 261 -22.77 -7.50 -19.83
CA ASN A 261 -23.24 -7.43 -18.46
C ASN A 261 -24.61 -6.74 -18.43
N PRO A 262 -25.56 -7.21 -17.60
CA PRO A 262 -26.85 -6.56 -17.46
C PRO A 262 -26.66 -5.10 -17.03
N GLN A 263 -27.33 -4.18 -17.72
CA GLN A 263 -27.36 -2.78 -17.38
C GLN A 263 -28.59 -2.52 -16.50
N CYS A 264 -28.38 -1.90 -15.34
CA CYS A 264 -29.45 -1.45 -14.47
C CYS A 264 -29.53 0.08 -14.50
N SER A 265 -30.64 0.63 -14.00
CA SER A 265 -30.81 2.08 -13.81
C SER A 265 -29.64 2.68 -13.03
N ASN A 266 -29.24 3.92 -13.35
CA ASN A 266 -28.22 4.69 -12.60
C ASN A 266 -28.56 4.85 -11.12
N THR A 267 -29.83 4.61 -10.74
CA THR A 267 -30.27 4.57 -9.34
C THR A 267 -29.81 3.32 -8.59
N CYS A 268 -29.35 2.28 -9.29
CA CYS A 268 -28.80 1.06 -8.69
C CYS A 268 -27.31 1.30 -8.35
N PRO A 269 -26.90 1.25 -7.07
CA PRO A 269 -25.55 1.61 -6.62
C PRO A 269 -24.52 0.49 -6.88
N ILE A 270 -24.34 0.11 -8.14
CA ILE A 270 -23.39 -0.93 -8.56
C ILE A 270 -21.96 -0.43 -8.40
N SER A 271 -21.69 0.85 -8.71
CA SER A 271 -20.37 1.46 -8.54
C SER A 271 -19.88 1.47 -7.09
N GLU A 272 -20.81 1.49 -6.14
CA GLU A 272 -20.54 1.46 -4.70
C GLU A 272 -20.49 0.04 -4.14
N LYS A 273 -20.63 -0.99 -4.99
CA LYS A 273 -20.71 -2.42 -4.62
C LYS A 273 -21.82 -2.73 -3.61
N MET A 274 -22.86 -1.89 -3.51
CA MET A 274 -24.01 -2.11 -2.64
C MET A 274 -25.10 -2.95 -3.31
N ALA A 275 -25.03 -3.08 -4.64
CA ALA A 275 -25.97 -3.84 -5.44
C ALA A 275 -25.28 -4.57 -6.58
N ILE A 276 -25.89 -5.67 -7.01
CA ILE A 276 -25.56 -6.39 -8.25
C ILE A 276 -26.71 -6.26 -9.23
N CYS A 277 -26.39 -6.07 -10.51
CA CYS A 277 -27.41 -6.09 -11.56
C CYS A 277 -27.60 -7.53 -12.04
N VAL A 278 -28.83 -8.03 -11.95
CA VAL A 278 -29.19 -9.38 -12.37
C VAL A 278 -30.08 -9.30 -13.60
N LYS A 279 -29.72 -10.04 -14.65
CA LYS A 279 -30.50 -10.07 -15.89
C LYS A 279 -31.91 -10.63 -15.65
N ASN A 280 -32.88 -10.11 -16.40
CA ASN A 280 -34.23 -10.69 -16.45
C ASN A 280 -34.28 -11.90 -17.39
N SER A 281 -35.29 -12.76 -17.26
CA SER A 281 -35.39 -14.05 -17.96
C SER A 281 -35.54 -13.97 -19.49
N THR A 282 -35.67 -12.78 -20.07
CA THR A 282 -35.79 -12.59 -21.52
C THR A 282 -34.40 -12.58 -22.18
N GLU A 283 -34.11 -13.63 -22.96
CA GLU A 283 -32.73 -13.98 -23.36
C GLU A 283 -31.98 -12.97 -24.25
N ASN A 284 -32.63 -11.98 -24.88
CA ASN A 284 -32.02 -11.19 -25.96
C ASN A 284 -32.15 -9.66 -25.85
N THR A 285 -32.49 -9.11 -24.68
CA THR A 285 -32.61 -7.65 -24.51
C THR A 285 -31.95 -7.16 -23.23
N ASN A 286 -30.88 -6.38 -23.35
CA ASN A 286 -30.25 -5.69 -22.22
C ASN A 286 -30.94 -4.34 -21.95
N ASN A 287 -32.18 -4.38 -21.45
CA ASN A 287 -32.94 -3.18 -21.14
C ASN A 287 -32.76 -2.79 -19.66
N ILE A 288 -32.36 -1.53 -19.44
CA ILE A 288 -32.16 -0.90 -18.14
C ILE A 288 -33.36 -1.07 -17.20
N TYR A 289 -34.58 -1.07 -17.75
CA TYR A 289 -35.82 -1.18 -16.98
C TYR A 289 -36.28 -2.62 -16.75
N SER A 290 -35.75 -3.59 -17.49
CA SER A 290 -36.12 -4.99 -17.30
C SER A 290 -35.22 -5.70 -16.31
N ASN A 291 -33.94 -5.32 -16.22
CA ASN A 291 -32.97 -5.93 -15.31
C ASN A 291 -33.22 -5.55 -13.86
N ASN A 292 -32.96 -6.49 -12.94
CA ASN A 292 -33.24 -6.31 -11.52
C ASN A 292 -31.99 -5.86 -10.76
N CYS A 293 -32.12 -4.79 -9.98
CA CYS A 293 -31.12 -4.38 -9.01
C CYS A 293 -31.32 -5.19 -7.73
N VAL A 294 -30.37 -6.05 -7.37
CA VAL A 294 -30.43 -6.87 -6.16
C VAL A 294 -29.37 -6.39 -5.18
N CYS A 295 -29.78 -6.06 -3.95
CA CYS A 295 -28.84 -5.60 -2.92
C CYS A 295 -27.90 -6.73 -2.49
N VAL A 296 -26.63 -6.39 -2.29
CA VAL A 296 -25.69 -7.32 -1.66
C VAL A 296 -26.07 -7.52 -0.19
N PRO A 297 -25.74 -8.68 0.42
CA PRO A 297 -26.02 -8.92 1.84
C PRO A 297 -25.50 -7.77 2.73
N GLY A 298 -26.34 -7.30 3.64
CA GLY A 298 -26.05 -6.14 4.50
C GLY A 298 -26.62 -4.81 4.00
N TYR A 299 -27.33 -4.79 2.88
CA TYR A 299 -28.05 -3.62 2.36
C TYR A 299 -29.50 -3.95 2.02
N LYS A 300 -30.39 -2.97 2.15
CA LYS A 300 -31.82 -3.07 1.87
C LYS A 300 -32.40 -1.77 1.29
N GLY A 301 -33.62 -1.86 0.77
CA GLY A 301 -34.34 -0.78 0.10
C GLY A 301 -34.28 -0.90 -1.42
N ASP A 302 -35.15 -0.16 -2.10
CA ASP A 302 -35.30 -0.24 -3.57
C ASP A 302 -34.03 0.14 -4.34
N TYR A 303 -33.14 0.89 -3.69
CA TYR A 303 -31.85 1.33 -4.22
C TYR A 303 -30.70 0.92 -3.30
N CYS A 304 -30.89 -0.08 -2.43
CA CYS A 304 -29.88 -0.56 -1.50
C CYS A 304 -29.25 0.52 -0.62
N GLN A 305 -30.00 1.61 -0.38
CA GLN A 305 -29.53 2.81 0.30
C GLN A 305 -29.43 2.66 1.82
N PHE A 306 -30.05 1.62 2.37
CA PHE A 306 -30.04 1.39 3.81
C PHE A 306 -29.14 0.21 4.15
N LYS A 307 -28.08 0.46 4.92
CA LYS A 307 -27.34 -0.62 5.57
C LYS A 307 -28.31 -1.38 6.49
N GLU A 308 -28.40 -2.68 6.29
CA GLU A 308 -29.13 -3.59 7.15
C GLU A 308 -28.28 -3.85 8.40
N PHE A 309 -28.47 -3.00 9.41
CA PHE A 309 -27.91 -3.25 10.72
C PHE A 309 -28.68 -4.37 11.40
N VAL A 310 -27.95 -5.34 11.96
CA VAL A 310 -28.53 -6.31 12.90
C VAL A 310 -29.24 -5.53 13.99
N ASN A 311 -30.53 -5.80 14.19
CA ASN A 311 -31.32 -5.11 15.20
C ASN A 311 -30.94 -5.60 16.60
N LEU A 312 -29.84 -5.06 17.13
CA LEU A 312 -29.33 -5.38 18.46
C LEU A 312 -30.14 -4.72 19.59
N LYS A 313 -31.17 -3.88 19.30
CA LYS A 313 -31.97 -3.22 20.36
C LYS A 313 -32.65 -4.19 21.32
N ASN A 314 -32.96 -5.41 20.86
CA ASN A 314 -33.60 -6.42 21.71
C ASN A 314 -32.58 -7.31 22.43
N GLN A 315 -31.29 -7.17 22.12
CA GLN A 315 -30.23 -7.86 22.81
C GLN A 315 -29.57 -6.84 23.74
N ASN A 316 -29.90 -6.90 25.03
CA ASN A 316 -29.27 -6.10 26.10
C ASN A 316 -27.81 -6.55 26.31
N ILE A 317 -26.98 -6.53 25.27
CA ILE A 317 -25.62 -7.10 25.27
C ILE A 317 -24.72 -6.27 26.19
N ILE A 318 -24.98 -4.97 26.35
CA ILE A 318 -24.27 -4.12 27.29
C ILE A 318 -25.28 -3.20 27.99
N ILE A 319 -25.82 -3.66 29.11
CA ILE A 319 -26.44 -2.76 30.09
C ILE A 319 -25.31 -1.83 30.58
N ASP A 320 -25.49 -0.52 30.42
CA ASP A 320 -24.50 0.46 30.86
C ASP A 320 -24.33 0.39 32.39
N THR A 321 -23.34 -0.39 32.81
CA THR A 321 -22.93 -0.53 34.22
C THR A 321 -22.05 0.62 34.69
N GLY A 322 -21.83 1.65 33.84
CA GLY A 322 -21.00 2.80 34.14
C GLY A 322 -21.48 3.58 35.37
N PHE A 323 -22.80 3.70 35.57
CA PHE A 323 -23.35 4.39 36.74
C PHE A 323 -22.96 3.71 38.07
N VAL A 324 -23.13 2.38 38.16
CA VAL A 324 -22.79 1.62 39.38
C VAL A 324 -21.30 1.73 39.69
N LYS A 325 -20.44 1.65 38.66
CA LYS A 325 -18.98 1.77 38.83
C LYS A 325 -18.58 3.14 39.35
N ASN A 326 -19.14 4.20 38.79
CA ASN A 326 -18.88 5.56 39.25
C ASN A 326 -19.36 5.76 40.69
N LEU A 327 -20.54 5.22 41.04
CA LEU A 327 -21.08 5.28 42.39
C LEU A 327 -20.14 4.59 43.39
N CYS A 328 -19.68 3.37 43.08
CA CYS A 328 -18.73 2.66 43.94
C CYS A 328 -17.41 3.44 44.11
N PHE A 329 -16.93 4.12 43.06
CA PHE A 329 -15.70 4.91 43.12
C PHE A 329 -15.88 6.11 44.08
N TYR A 330 -17.00 6.81 43.98
CA TYR A 330 -17.33 7.89 44.90
C TYR A 330 -17.51 7.40 46.33
N ILE A 331 -18.09 6.22 46.55
CA ILE A 331 -18.18 5.59 47.87
C ILE A 331 -16.77 5.32 48.43
N GLY A 332 -15.87 4.75 47.64
CA GLY A 332 -14.48 4.52 48.05
C GLY A 332 -13.76 5.82 48.44
N MET A 333 -13.91 6.87 47.64
CA MET A 333 -13.37 8.21 47.94
C MET A 333 -13.97 8.80 49.22
N MET A 334 -15.29 8.67 49.41
CA MET A 334 -15.97 9.15 50.63
C MET A 334 -15.47 8.44 51.87
N LEU A 335 -15.28 7.11 51.83
CA LEU A 335 -14.73 6.35 52.96
C LEU A 335 -13.30 6.81 53.31
N LEU A 336 -12.47 7.06 52.29
CA LEU A 336 -11.13 7.60 52.49
C LEU A 336 -11.17 9.00 53.13
N PHE A 337 -12.05 9.89 52.68
CA PHE A 337 -12.19 11.22 53.31
C PHE A 337 -12.76 11.16 54.73
N ILE A 338 -13.68 10.23 54.99
CA ILE A 338 -14.23 9.99 56.33
C ILE A 338 -13.13 9.55 57.29
N SER A 339 -12.14 8.76 56.84
CA SER A 339 -11.06 8.28 57.69
C SER A 339 -10.25 9.44 58.29
N PHE A 340 -10.01 10.52 57.54
CA PHE A 340 -9.28 11.70 58.02
C PHE A 340 -9.95 12.46 59.17
N ASN A 341 -11.25 12.23 59.42
CA ASN A 341 -11.94 12.86 60.56
C ASN A 341 -11.65 12.16 61.90
N PHE A 342 -11.01 10.99 61.90
CA PHE A 342 -10.71 10.23 63.10
C PHE A 342 -9.27 10.45 63.57
N ASP A 343 -9.10 11.06 64.75
CA ASP A 343 -7.80 11.25 65.38
C ASP A 343 -7.24 9.92 65.93
N VAL A 344 -6.17 9.43 65.30
CA VAL A 344 -5.50 8.17 65.66
C VAL A 344 -4.85 8.18 67.05
N PHE A 345 -4.60 9.36 67.63
CA PHE A 345 -3.90 9.52 68.91
C PHE A 345 -4.83 9.73 70.11
N LYS A 346 -6.15 9.78 69.88
CA LYS A 346 -7.14 10.01 70.94
C LYS A 346 -7.50 8.72 71.66
N GLU A 347 -8.07 7.75 70.94
CA GLU A 347 -8.60 6.50 71.50
C GLU A 347 -8.50 5.35 70.49
N PHE A 348 -8.54 4.10 70.98
CA PHE A 348 -8.51 2.90 70.12
C PHE A 348 -9.64 2.89 69.07
N SER A 349 -10.85 3.30 69.47
CA SER A 349 -12.01 3.34 68.55
C SER A 349 -11.73 4.24 67.36
N SER A 350 -11.25 5.47 67.60
CA SER A 350 -10.88 6.43 66.56
C SER A 350 -9.76 5.87 65.66
N CYS A 351 -8.70 5.28 66.23
CA CYS A 351 -7.66 4.67 65.41
C CYS A 351 -8.19 3.51 64.56
N SER A 352 -9.03 2.64 65.13
CA SER A 352 -9.60 1.49 64.41
C SER A 352 -10.53 1.90 63.27
N LEU A 353 -11.32 2.96 63.46
CA LEU A 353 -12.19 3.52 62.43
C LEU A 353 -11.38 4.21 61.32
N ASN A 354 -10.34 4.98 61.66
CA ASN A 354 -9.43 5.53 60.65
C ASN A 354 -8.84 4.41 59.80
N PHE A 355 -8.24 3.40 60.45
CA PHE A 355 -7.63 2.26 59.78
C PHE A 355 -8.63 1.54 58.85
N LEU A 356 -9.82 1.20 59.38
CA LEU A 356 -10.85 0.48 58.61
C LEU A 356 -11.31 1.29 57.40
N PHE A 357 -11.69 2.56 57.58
CA PHE A 357 -12.22 3.38 56.50
C PHE A 357 -11.16 3.72 55.44
N LYS A 358 -9.92 4.01 55.85
CA LYS A 358 -8.79 4.28 54.95
C LYS A 358 -8.59 3.10 53.99
N HIS A 359 -8.35 1.90 54.53
CA HIS A 359 -8.00 0.75 53.69
C HIS A 359 -9.20 0.17 52.94
N CYS A 360 -10.42 0.23 53.49
CA CYS A 360 -11.61 -0.17 52.73
C CYS A 360 -11.90 0.76 51.55
N GLY A 361 -11.76 2.09 51.74
CA GLY A 361 -11.94 3.05 50.66
C GLY A 361 -10.94 2.82 49.52
N ILE A 362 -9.67 2.60 49.89
CA ILE A 362 -8.57 2.29 48.96
C ILE A 362 -8.82 1.00 48.17
N LEU A 363 -9.25 -0.08 48.84
CA LEU A 363 -9.56 -1.35 48.16
C LEU A 363 -10.70 -1.22 47.16
N ILE A 364 -11.77 -0.49 47.51
CA ILE A 364 -12.89 -0.24 46.58
C ILE A 364 -12.42 0.55 45.35
N ILE A 365 -11.62 1.61 45.56
CA ILE A 365 -11.05 2.40 44.46
C ILE A 365 -10.17 1.50 43.57
N TYR A 366 -9.30 0.70 44.19
CA TYR A 366 -8.43 -0.25 43.50
C TYR A 366 -9.24 -1.24 42.65
N GLY A 367 -10.27 -1.89 43.21
CA GLY A 367 -11.09 -2.88 42.51
C GLY A 367 -11.79 -2.32 41.27
N ILE A 368 -12.25 -1.07 41.33
CA ILE A 368 -12.89 -0.39 40.20
C ILE A 368 -11.88 -0.02 39.12
N LEU A 369 -10.72 0.50 39.49
CA LEU A 369 -9.66 0.83 38.54
C LEU A 369 -9.13 -0.44 37.85
N LEU A 370 -8.94 -1.52 38.61
CA LEU A 370 -8.58 -2.84 38.09
C LEU A 370 -9.62 -3.32 37.06
N PHE A 371 -10.91 -3.17 37.37
CA PHE A 371 -11.99 -3.52 36.46
C PHE A 371 -11.94 -2.73 35.15
N TYR A 372 -11.74 -1.41 35.21
CA TYR A 372 -11.62 -0.58 34.00
C TYR A 372 -10.43 -1.01 33.14
N LEU A 373 -9.27 -1.20 33.77
CA LEU A 373 -8.06 -1.62 33.07
C LEU A 373 -8.24 -2.99 32.42
N TYR A 374 -8.78 -3.96 33.15
CA TYR A 374 -9.01 -5.30 32.62
C TYR A 374 -10.00 -5.30 31.44
N SER A 375 -11.10 -4.55 31.56
CA SER A 375 -12.05 -4.34 30.47
C SER A 375 -11.37 -3.74 29.24
N GLY A 376 -10.48 -2.76 29.45
CA GLY A 376 -9.66 -2.17 28.39
C GLY A 376 -8.74 -3.17 27.69
N THR A 377 -8.09 -4.06 28.46
CA THR A 377 -7.19 -5.08 27.88
C THR A 377 -7.92 -6.17 27.09
N LYS A 378 -9.18 -6.48 27.46
CA LYS A 378 -9.96 -7.55 26.81
C LYS A 378 -10.77 -7.06 25.62
N LEU A 379 -11.28 -5.83 25.67
CA LEU A 379 -12.11 -5.25 24.61
C LEU A 379 -11.31 -4.36 23.65
N GLY A 380 -10.15 -3.84 24.06
CA GLY A 380 -9.29 -3.05 23.18
C GLY A 380 -8.61 -3.91 22.11
N MET A 381 -8.24 -3.29 20.99
CA MET A 381 -7.48 -3.94 19.92
C MET A 381 -6.01 -3.52 19.96
N ASP A 382 -5.09 -4.48 20.03
CA ASP A 382 -3.64 -4.23 19.91
C ASP A 382 -3.32 -3.57 18.56
N TYR A 383 -2.51 -2.49 18.57
CA TYR A 383 -2.02 -1.85 17.34
C TYR A 383 -1.39 -2.85 16.38
N LYS A 384 -0.65 -3.85 16.86
CA LYS A 384 -0.03 -4.86 15.99
C LYS A 384 -1.07 -5.72 15.25
N ARG A 385 -2.22 -5.97 15.90
CA ARG A 385 -3.32 -6.72 15.29
C ARG A 385 -4.05 -5.85 14.27
N LEU A 386 -4.26 -4.57 14.60
CA LEU A 386 -4.84 -3.60 13.67
C LEU A 386 -3.94 -3.39 12.44
N GLU A 387 -2.63 -3.32 12.63
CA GLU A 387 -1.65 -3.21 11.56
C GLU A 387 -1.67 -4.46 10.67
N ARG A 388 -1.80 -5.67 11.22
CA ARG A 388 -1.99 -6.89 10.41
C ARG A 388 -3.29 -6.88 9.61
N LEU A 389 -4.37 -6.38 10.19
CA LEU A 389 -5.67 -6.25 9.49
C LEU A 389 -5.56 -5.23 8.36
N ASN A 390 -4.91 -4.08 8.59
CA ASN A 390 -4.67 -3.07 7.58
C ASN A 390 -3.66 -3.54 6.51
N LEU A 391 -2.56 -4.19 6.89
CA LEU A 391 -1.54 -4.65 5.94
C LEU A 391 -2.09 -5.68 4.97
N ASN A 392 -3.02 -6.55 5.37
CA ASN A 392 -3.69 -7.45 4.43
C ASN A 392 -4.66 -6.73 3.49
N ILE A 393 -5.21 -5.59 3.91
CA ILE A 393 -6.05 -4.73 3.06
C ILE A 393 -5.16 -3.93 2.07
N PHE A 394 -3.94 -3.56 2.45
CA PHE A 394 -3.04 -2.72 1.64
C PHE A 394 -1.98 -3.50 0.82
N GLN A 395 -1.63 -4.74 1.20
CA GLN A 395 -0.67 -5.57 0.45
C GLN A 395 -1.31 -6.28 -0.75
N GLY A 396 -2.63 -6.19 -0.91
CA GLY A 396 -3.34 -6.69 -2.10
C GLY A 396 -3.05 -5.93 -3.39
N GLU A 397 -2.44 -4.74 -3.34
CA GLU A 397 -2.30 -3.87 -4.53
C GLU A 397 -0.88 -3.30 -4.81
N ASN A 398 0.11 -3.49 -3.92
CA ASN A 398 1.41 -2.81 -4.06
C ASN A 398 2.54 -3.61 -4.75
N ASN A 399 2.23 -4.65 -5.53
CA ASN A 399 3.23 -5.28 -6.41
C ASN A 399 3.28 -4.67 -7.83
N THR A 400 2.83 -3.43 -8.00
CA THR A 400 3.17 -2.65 -9.19
C THR A 400 3.48 -1.19 -8.85
N CYS A 401 4.74 -0.84 -9.14
CA CYS A 401 5.25 0.52 -9.36
C CYS A 401 5.75 1.30 -8.14
N GLU A 402 6.98 1.01 -7.74
CA GLU A 402 7.96 2.07 -7.46
C GLU A 402 9.26 1.79 -8.22
N SER A 403 9.43 2.46 -9.36
CA SER A 403 10.75 2.71 -9.95
C SER A 403 11.02 4.21 -9.91
N ASN A 404 11.77 4.59 -8.88
CA ASN A 404 12.77 5.66 -8.82
C ASN A 404 12.58 6.86 -9.75
N ILE A 405 11.93 7.90 -9.23
CA ILE A 405 12.10 9.28 -9.71
C ILE A 405 13.07 9.98 -8.74
N ALA A 406 14.35 10.00 -9.11
CA ALA A 406 15.34 10.90 -8.53
C ALA A 406 15.25 12.25 -9.25
N VAL A 407 14.58 13.23 -8.64
CA VAL A 407 14.67 14.64 -9.06
C VAL A 407 15.92 15.25 -8.43
N ASN A 408 17.00 15.27 -9.22
CA ASN A 408 18.06 16.26 -9.02
C ASN A 408 17.62 17.57 -9.66
N ASN A 409 17.22 18.54 -8.84
CA ASN A 409 17.32 19.96 -9.19
C ASN A 409 18.26 20.61 -8.18
N GLY A 410 19.53 20.73 -8.59
CA GLY A 410 20.41 21.75 -8.09
C GLY A 410 20.36 22.94 -9.04
N ASP A 411 20.06 24.11 -8.49
CA ASP A 411 20.86 25.30 -8.78
C ASP A 411 20.86 26.19 -7.54
N GLY A 412 22.06 26.53 -7.11
CA GLY A 412 22.33 27.17 -5.82
C GLY A 412 22.14 28.69 -5.85
N ASN A 413 22.13 29.28 -4.66
CA ASN A 413 23.31 30.03 -4.21
C ASN A 413 23.17 30.53 -2.75
N ASN A 414 24.26 30.33 -2.01
CA ASN A 414 24.77 31.10 -0.87
C ASN A 414 23.93 31.19 0.42
N LEU A 415 24.41 30.57 1.49
CA LEU A 415 25.02 31.33 2.60
C LEU A 415 25.81 30.43 3.58
N ASN A 416 27.07 30.78 3.78
CA ASN A 416 27.90 30.31 4.90
C ASN A 416 27.36 30.82 6.25
N ARG A 417 27.68 30.06 7.31
CA ARG A 417 27.45 30.28 8.76
C ARG A 417 26.11 29.73 9.28
N PHE A 418 26.16 28.59 9.97
CA PHE A 418 26.25 28.62 11.44
C PHE A 418 26.53 27.21 11.96
N SER A 419 27.52 27.13 12.83
CA SER A 419 27.95 25.96 13.59
C SER A 419 26.94 25.54 14.66
N LYS A 420 26.89 24.23 14.92
CA LYS A 420 26.53 23.55 16.19
C LYS A 420 25.20 23.96 16.85
N LEU A 421 24.23 23.04 16.89
CA LEU A 421 23.33 22.87 18.04
C LEU A 421 22.54 21.55 17.95
N ASP A 422 22.92 20.64 18.85
CA ASP A 422 22.16 19.69 19.66
C ASP A 422 20.93 18.95 19.10
N GLU A 423 21.10 17.63 19.03
CA GLU A 423 20.05 16.62 19.15
C GLU A 423 19.33 16.77 20.49
N THR A 424 18.07 17.21 20.50
CA THR A 424 17.03 16.80 21.48
C THR A 424 15.71 17.51 21.19
N SER A 425 14.88 16.93 20.32
CA SER A 425 13.41 16.92 20.45
C SER A 425 12.77 16.24 19.24
N PHE A 426 12.78 14.90 19.24
CA PHE A 426 11.98 14.12 18.30
C PHE A 426 10.51 14.22 18.72
N SER A 427 9.75 15.03 17.97
CA SER A 427 8.43 15.51 18.34
C SER A 427 7.34 14.45 18.10
N SER A 428 6.57 14.18 19.15
CA SER A 428 5.36 13.35 19.18
C SER A 428 4.17 13.90 18.36
N SER A 429 4.39 14.96 17.57
CA SER A 429 3.38 15.63 16.74
C SER A 429 3.11 14.92 15.41
N THR A 430 4.12 14.26 14.83
CA THR A 430 4.03 13.62 13.50
C THR A 430 3.08 12.43 13.49
N ASN A 431 3.03 11.63 14.56
CA ASN A 431 2.12 10.47 14.64
C ASN A 431 0.64 10.86 14.71
N ARG A 432 0.31 12.05 15.24
CA ARG A 432 -1.09 12.47 15.39
C ARG A 432 -1.70 12.94 14.08
N GLU A 433 -0.87 13.54 13.23
CA GLU A 433 -1.25 13.97 11.88
C GLU A 433 -1.32 12.77 10.93
N LEU A 434 -0.40 11.80 11.09
CA LEU A 434 -0.46 10.52 10.40
C LEU A 434 -1.74 9.73 10.72
N ILE A 435 -2.13 9.64 12.00
CA ILE A 435 -3.38 8.96 12.40
C ILE A 435 -4.62 9.69 11.89
N LYS A 436 -4.63 11.04 11.92
CA LYS A 436 -5.74 11.82 11.34
C LYS A 436 -5.83 11.64 9.83
N ASN A 437 -4.70 11.55 9.13
CA ASN A 437 -4.67 11.32 7.69
C ASN A 437 -5.10 9.89 7.35
N ILE A 438 -4.74 8.90 8.18
CA ILE A 438 -5.25 7.52 8.05
C ILE A 438 -6.76 7.47 8.29
N GLU A 439 -7.31 8.12 9.32
CA GLU A 439 -8.77 8.20 9.53
C GLU A 439 -9.48 8.91 8.37
N LYS A 440 -8.84 9.91 7.77
CA LYS A 440 -9.41 10.66 6.63
C LYS A 440 -9.32 9.86 5.33
N GLU A 441 -8.24 9.10 5.11
CA GLU A 441 -8.09 8.18 3.97
C GLU A 441 -8.99 6.96 4.08
N LEU A 442 -9.16 6.38 5.27
CA LEU A 442 -10.08 5.25 5.48
C LEU A 442 -11.55 5.63 5.20
N ASN A 443 -11.92 6.89 5.39
CA ASN A 443 -13.24 7.41 5.03
C ASN A 443 -13.34 7.87 3.56
N PHE A 444 -12.23 7.94 2.81
CA PHE A 444 -12.19 8.48 1.44
C PHE A 444 -11.86 7.42 0.37
N LYS A 445 -11.27 6.28 0.72
CA LYS A 445 -10.77 5.26 -0.23
C LYS A 445 -11.63 3.99 -0.36
N GLU A 446 -12.89 3.99 0.09
CA GLU A 446 -13.87 2.91 -0.22
C GLU A 446 -14.38 2.99 -1.68
N TYR A 447 -13.50 3.38 -2.63
CA TYR A 447 -13.85 3.67 -4.02
C TYR A 447 -12.69 3.30 -4.97
N ILE A 448 -12.26 2.03 -4.99
CA ILE A 448 -11.50 1.47 -6.12
C ILE A 448 -12.06 0.09 -6.52
N SER A 449 -12.33 -0.04 -7.81
CA SER A 449 -12.95 -1.17 -8.53
C SER A 449 -12.07 -2.42 -8.50
N LEU A 450 -12.63 -3.54 -8.05
CA LEU A 450 -11.94 -4.83 -7.90
C LEU A 450 -12.88 -5.93 -8.40
N ASP A 451 -13.05 -5.99 -9.72
CA ASP A 451 -14.17 -6.69 -10.41
C ASP A 451 -13.82 -8.07 -11.00
N SER A 452 -12.79 -8.79 -10.52
CA SER A 452 -12.44 -10.08 -11.17
C SER A 452 -12.09 -11.27 -10.27
N VAL A 453 -12.29 -11.20 -8.95
CA VAL A 453 -11.85 -12.31 -8.04
C VAL A 453 -12.94 -12.82 -7.08
N TRP A 454 -14.18 -12.30 -7.11
CA TRP A 454 -15.13 -12.52 -6.01
C TRP A 454 -16.03 -13.77 -6.10
N ASP A 455 -16.14 -14.44 -7.24
CA ASP A 455 -17.17 -15.50 -7.42
C ASP A 455 -16.90 -16.82 -6.68
N THR A 456 -15.73 -17.01 -6.05
CA THR A 456 -15.41 -18.28 -5.33
C THR A 456 -15.24 -18.18 -3.82
N LYS A 457 -15.39 -16.99 -3.19
CA LYS A 457 -15.12 -16.82 -1.75
C LYS A 457 -16.34 -16.52 -0.85
N ILE A 458 -17.53 -16.34 -1.41
CA ILE A 458 -18.70 -15.89 -0.66
C ILE A 458 -19.24 -16.97 0.32
N SER A 459 -18.98 -18.25 0.09
CA SER A 459 -19.43 -19.32 1.02
C SER A 459 -18.62 -19.41 2.32
N ASN A 460 -17.39 -18.86 2.37
CA ASN A 460 -16.55 -18.88 3.58
C ASN A 460 -16.70 -17.63 4.46
N HIS A 461 -17.48 -16.63 4.06
CA HIS A 461 -17.57 -15.37 4.80
C HIS A 461 -18.55 -15.43 5.98
N LYS A 462 -19.57 -16.31 5.93
CA LYS A 462 -20.54 -16.50 7.02
C LYS A 462 -19.95 -17.17 8.25
N SER A 463 -18.94 -18.04 8.10
CA SER A 463 -18.30 -18.69 9.26
C SER A 463 -17.43 -17.71 10.05
N PHE A 464 -16.76 -16.78 9.38
CA PHE A 464 -15.87 -15.81 10.01
C PHE A 464 -16.61 -14.86 10.96
N GLU A 465 -17.76 -14.33 10.54
CA GLU A 465 -18.55 -13.39 11.35
C GLU A 465 -19.11 -14.05 12.63
N SER A 466 -19.49 -15.33 12.56
CA SER A 466 -19.93 -16.08 13.74
C SER A 466 -18.82 -16.31 14.78
N GLU A 467 -17.59 -16.53 14.32
CA GLU A 467 -16.44 -16.76 15.20
C GLU A 467 -16.02 -15.48 15.95
N GLU A 468 -16.08 -14.32 15.30
CA GLU A 468 -15.76 -13.03 15.94
C GLU A 468 -16.80 -12.68 17.03
N ILE A 469 -18.08 -12.90 16.76
CA ILE A 469 -19.16 -12.68 17.73
C ILE A 469 -19.00 -13.62 18.94
N GLU A 470 -18.66 -14.90 18.72
CA GLU A 470 -18.41 -15.85 19.79
C GLU A 470 -17.22 -15.43 20.67
N ASN A 471 -16.12 -14.99 20.03
CA ASN A 471 -14.94 -14.50 20.73
C ASN A 471 -15.22 -13.23 21.57
N LEU A 472 -16.08 -12.34 21.07
CA LEU A 472 -16.53 -11.16 21.82
C LEU A 472 -17.35 -11.56 23.05
N ASN A 473 -18.32 -12.46 22.88
CA ASN A 473 -19.16 -12.96 23.98
C ASN A 473 -18.33 -13.67 25.07
N LYS A 474 -17.31 -14.44 24.66
CA LYS A 474 -16.36 -15.08 25.58
C LYS A 474 -15.55 -14.05 26.37
N SER A 475 -15.13 -12.97 25.71
CA SER A 475 -14.40 -11.87 26.36
C SER A 475 -15.25 -11.12 27.37
N ILE A 476 -16.52 -10.85 27.05
CA ILE A 476 -17.50 -10.22 27.95
C ILE A 476 -17.76 -11.10 29.18
N SER A 477 -17.99 -12.40 28.98
CA SER A 477 -18.18 -13.36 30.07
C SER A 477 -16.97 -13.43 31.02
N CYS A 478 -15.75 -13.39 30.47
CA CYS A 478 -14.52 -13.33 31.26
C CYS A 478 -14.43 -12.08 32.14
N ILE A 479 -14.84 -10.91 31.63
CA ILE A 479 -14.87 -9.66 32.39
C ILE A 479 -15.85 -9.76 33.57
N HIS A 480 -17.05 -10.29 33.34
CA HIS A 480 -18.03 -10.49 34.40
C HIS A 480 -17.54 -11.45 35.49
N SER A 481 -16.86 -12.54 35.12
CA SER A 481 -16.28 -13.47 36.07
C SER A 481 -15.25 -12.80 36.99
N ILE A 482 -14.41 -11.93 36.45
CA ILE A 482 -13.38 -11.22 37.21
C ILE A 482 -13.97 -10.15 38.13
N TYR A 483 -15.02 -9.46 37.67
CA TYR A 483 -15.76 -8.53 38.51
C TYR A 483 -16.31 -9.22 39.76
N MET A 484 -16.96 -10.38 39.59
CA MET A 484 -17.49 -11.14 40.72
C MET A 484 -16.39 -11.59 41.68
N LYS A 485 -15.25 -12.08 41.17
CA LYS A 485 -14.11 -12.49 42.00
C LYS A 485 -13.52 -11.33 42.81
N THR A 486 -13.38 -10.16 42.20
CA THR A 486 -12.86 -8.96 42.85
C THR A 486 -13.80 -8.52 43.98
N PHE A 487 -15.10 -8.50 43.70
CA PHE A 487 -16.11 -8.17 44.69
C PHE A 487 -16.10 -9.12 45.91
N PHE A 488 -15.98 -10.43 45.69
CA PHE A 488 -15.85 -11.40 46.78
C PHE A 488 -14.56 -11.20 47.58
N PHE A 489 -13.46 -10.86 46.92
CA PHE A 489 -12.19 -10.56 47.58
C PHE A 489 -12.30 -9.33 48.51
N ASP A 490 -12.99 -8.28 48.07
CA ASP A 490 -13.22 -7.07 48.88
C ASP A 490 -14.03 -7.38 50.15
N ILE A 491 -15.07 -8.23 50.04
CA ILE A 491 -15.88 -8.68 51.19
C ILE A 491 -15.00 -9.47 52.18
N ILE A 492 -14.20 -10.41 51.70
CA ILE A 492 -13.32 -11.23 52.55
C ILE A 492 -12.28 -10.33 53.25
N SER A 493 -11.71 -9.36 52.52
CA SER A 493 -10.76 -8.40 53.08
C SER A 493 -11.39 -7.56 54.20
N LEU A 494 -12.61 -7.06 53.99
CA LEU A 494 -13.36 -6.34 55.03
C LEU A 494 -13.54 -7.17 56.30
N PHE A 495 -13.98 -8.43 56.18
CA PHE A 495 -14.12 -9.32 57.34
C PHE A 495 -12.77 -9.56 58.04
N SER A 496 -11.69 -9.73 57.27
CA SER A 496 -10.35 -9.91 57.83
C SER A 496 -9.88 -8.70 58.65
N PHE A 497 -10.18 -7.47 58.18
CA PHE A 497 -9.86 -6.24 58.92
C PHE A 497 -10.66 -6.15 60.23
N VAL A 498 -11.96 -6.45 60.19
CA VAL A 498 -12.80 -6.44 61.40
C VAL A 498 -12.28 -7.46 62.42
N ILE A 499 -12.00 -8.70 62.00
CA ILE A 499 -11.44 -9.74 62.87
C ILE A 499 -10.10 -9.29 63.46
N PHE A 500 -9.22 -8.71 62.64
CA PHE A 500 -7.91 -8.22 63.09
C PHE A 500 -8.05 -7.11 64.14
N ILE A 501 -8.95 -6.14 63.91
CA ILE A 501 -9.26 -5.07 64.87
C ILE A 501 -9.76 -5.66 66.18
N LEU A 502 -10.65 -6.66 66.15
CA LEU A 502 -11.17 -7.32 67.35
C LEU A 502 -10.07 -8.04 68.15
N ILE A 503 -9.14 -8.72 67.46
CA ILE A 503 -7.98 -9.37 68.12
C ILE A 503 -7.10 -8.31 68.80
N LYS A 504 -6.84 -7.18 68.15
CA LYS A 504 -5.97 -6.12 68.69
C LYS A 504 -6.62 -5.28 69.78
N ARG A 505 -7.95 -5.27 69.87
CA ARG A 505 -8.69 -4.56 70.93
C ARG A 505 -8.34 -5.06 72.34
N ASN A 506 -7.98 -6.33 72.49
CA ASN A 506 -7.70 -6.94 73.78
C ASN A 506 -6.29 -6.65 74.32
N ASN A 507 -5.41 -6.04 73.51
CA ASN A 507 -4.09 -5.63 73.99
C ASN A 507 -4.19 -4.37 74.86
N GLU A 508 -3.44 -4.32 75.95
CA GLU A 508 -3.48 -3.24 76.94
C GLU A 508 -3.23 -1.85 76.34
N LYS A 509 -3.85 -0.83 76.94
CA LYS A 509 -3.75 0.57 76.49
C LYS A 509 -2.39 1.16 76.87
N GLU A 510 -1.45 1.21 75.92
CA GLU A 510 -0.21 1.97 76.08
C GLU A 510 -0.48 3.47 75.79
N PHE A 511 -0.32 4.31 76.81
CA PHE A 511 -0.20 5.75 76.63
C PHE A 511 1.29 6.13 76.70
N ILE A 512 1.73 6.99 75.79
CA ILE A 512 3.09 7.53 75.78
C ILE A 512 3.00 9.02 76.08
N GLN A 513 3.87 9.51 76.96
CA GLN A 513 4.02 10.93 77.21
C GLN A 513 4.95 11.55 76.18
N GLU A 514 4.50 12.61 75.51
CA GLU A 514 5.30 13.39 74.57
C GLU A 514 6.26 14.35 75.30
N TYR A 515 7.24 14.91 74.59
CA TYR A 515 8.20 15.89 75.14
C TYR A 515 7.56 17.14 75.73
N ASN A 516 6.33 17.48 75.29
CA ASN A 516 5.54 18.60 75.82
C ASN A 516 4.79 18.25 77.12
N GLY A 517 4.95 17.03 77.64
CA GLY A 517 4.29 16.53 78.84
C GLY A 517 2.87 16.01 78.62
N LYS A 518 2.29 16.10 77.42
CA LYS A 518 0.96 15.57 77.10
C LYS A 518 1.02 14.06 76.85
N TRP A 519 -0.03 13.36 77.30
CA TRP A 519 -0.19 11.93 77.02
C TRP A 519 -0.94 11.73 75.71
N ARG A 520 -0.44 10.82 74.86
CA ARG A 520 -1.12 10.37 73.65
C ARG A 520 -1.35 8.87 73.66
N TYR A 521 -2.44 8.44 73.04
CA TYR A 521 -2.70 7.02 72.83
C TYR A 521 -1.75 6.46 71.77
N LYS A 522 -1.05 5.37 72.08
CA LYS A 522 -0.21 4.67 71.10
C LYS A 522 -1.04 3.62 70.39
N CYS A 523 -1.40 3.88 69.13
CA CYS A 523 -2.26 2.95 68.42
C CYS A 523 -1.55 1.61 68.11
N PRO A 524 -2.08 0.45 68.55
CA PRO A 524 -1.46 -0.85 68.29
C PRO A 524 -1.56 -1.30 66.82
N LEU A 525 -2.42 -0.64 66.04
CA LEU A 525 -2.59 -0.90 64.60
C LEU A 525 -1.51 -0.24 63.74
N TYR A 526 -0.69 0.67 64.29
CA TYR A 526 0.29 1.45 63.53
C TYR A 526 1.30 0.57 62.76
N LYS A 527 1.79 -0.52 63.36
CA LYS A 527 2.67 -1.47 62.66
C LYS A 527 1.98 -2.19 61.50
N PHE A 528 0.68 -2.44 61.63
CA PHE A 528 -0.10 -3.11 60.61
C PHE A 528 -0.50 -2.13 59.50
N GLU A 529 -0.71 -0.86 59.82
CA GLU A 529 -0.88 0.21 58.84
C GLU A 529 0.29 0.26 57.85
N LEU A 530 1.54 0.15 58.33
CA LEU A 530 2.70 0.04 57.44
C LEU A 530 2.60 -1.17 56.49
N ILE A 531 2.25 -2.35 57.04
CA ILE A 531 2.12 -3.57 56.22
C ILE A 531 1.05 -3.36 55.15
N MET A 532 -0.06 -2.72 55.50
CA MET A 532 -1.13 -2.41 54.55
C MET A 532 -0.72 -1.36 53.52
N ASP A 533 0.04 -0.32 53.90
CA ASP A 533 0.57 0.68 52.96
C ASP A 533 1.58 0.03 51.98
N ILE A 534 2.36 -0.97 52.42
CA ILE A 534 3.24 -1.77 51.54
C ILE A 534 2.40 -2.63 50.59
N ILE A 535 1.37 -3.32 51.08
CA ILE A 535 0.46 -4.10 50.23
C ILE A 535 -0.22 -3.18 49.19
N GLU A 536 -0.68 -2.00 49.60
CA GLU A 536 -1.25 -1.00 48.71
C GLU A 536 -0.23 -0.58 47.65
N LEU A 537 1.02 -0.30 48.01
CA LEU A 537 2.06 0.04 47.05
C LEU A 537 2.23 -1.06 45.99
N ILE A 538 2.26 -2.33 46.40
CA ILE A 538 2.35 -3.48 45.49
C ILE A 538 1.15 -3.53 44.54
N LEU A 539 -0.06 -3.35 45.08
CA LEU A 539 -1.30 -3.33 44.29
C LEU A 539 -1.31 -2.18 43.27
N VAL A 540 -0.91 -0.96 43.66
CA VAL A 540 -0.86 0.17 42.73
C VAL A 540 0.24 -0.02 41.66
N ILE A 541 1.36 -0.67 41.99
CA ILE A 541 2.37 -1.07 41.00
C ILE A 541 1.79 -2.06 39.98
N ASP A 542 0.97 -3.03 40.41
CA ASP A 542 0.28 -3.95 39.49
C ASP A 542 -0.65 -3.19 38.52
N LEU A 543 -1.42 -2.20 39.00
CA LEU A 543 -2.22 -1.34 38.14
C LEU A 543 -1.35 -0.57 37.12
N LEU A 544 -0.19 -0.07 37.56
CA LEU A 544 0.73 0.65 36.69
C LEU A 544 1.26 -0.26 35.56
N ILE A 545 1.59 -1.52 35.86
CA ILE A 545 1.99 -2.51 34.86
C ILE A 545 0.85 -2.77 33.85
N MET A 546 -0.39 -2.88 34.31
CA MET A 546 -1.56 -3.03 33.42
C MET A 546 -1.78 -1.79 32.54
N VAL A 547 -1.64 -0.59 33.09
CA VAL A 547 -1.75 0.66 32.32
C VAL A 547 -0.72 0.73 31.20
N ILE A 548 0.53 0.32 31.48
CA ILE A 548 1.61 0.30 30.48
C ILE A 548 1.26 -0.67 29.34
N LYS A 549 0.69 -1.85 29.65
CA LYS A 549 0.23 -2.79 28.61
C LYS A 549 -0.84 -2.17 27.71
N ILE A 550 -1.78 -1.41 28.28
CA ILE A 550 -2.88 -0.77 27.54
C ILE A 550 -2.39 0.36 26.62
N TRP A 551 -1.19 0.91 26.79
CA TRP A 551 -0.66 1.93 25.87
C TRP A 551 -0.57 1.48 24.42
N ASN A 552 -0.41 0.17 24.20
CA ASN A 552 -0.33 -0.42 22.87
C ASN A 552 -1.70 -0.80 22.29
N TYR A 553 -2.80 -0.39 22.93
CA TYR A 553 -4.16 -0.72 22.50
C TYR A 553 -4.86 0.50 21.87
N THR A 554 -5.62 0.23 20.82
CA THR A 554 -6.57 1.13 20.14
C THR A 554 -8.01 0.81 20.55
N TYR A 555 -8.93 1.73 20.24
CA TYR A 555 -10.36 1.60 20.56
C TYR A 555 -10.66 1.37 22.05
N VAL A 556 -9.80 1.92 22.90
CA VAL A 556 -9.94 1.85 24.35
C VAL A 556 -10.81 3.01 24.86
N PHE A 557 -11.59 2.78 25.93
CA PHE A 557 -12.43 3.80 26.55
C PHE A 557 -11.66 5.09 26.87
N LYS A 558 -12.25 6.26 26.58
CA LYS A 558 -11.63 7.57 26.82
C LYS A 558 -11.21 7.77 28.28
N CYS A 559 -11.96 7.21 29.24
CA CYS A 559 -11.65 7.28 30.67
C CYS A 559 -10.34 6.59 31.05
N LEU A 560 -9.91 5.55 30.33
CA LEU A 560 -8.67 4.82 30.62
C LEU A 560 -7.42 5.69 30.42
N LYS A 561 -7.49 6.67 29.51
CA LYS A 561 -6.43 7.68 29.36
C LYS A 561 -6.31 8.57 30.59
N SER A 562 -7.41 8.89 31.26
CA SER A 562 -7.39 9.68 32.50
C SER A 562 -6.91 8.84 33.69
N ILE A 563 -7.39 7.59 33.79
CA ILE A 563 -6.98 6.63 34.83
C ILE A 563 -5.47 6.46 34.86
N ARG A 564 -4.82 6.42 33.69
CA ARG A 564 -3.35 6.41 33.57
C ARG A 564 -2.67 7.49 34.42
N TYR A 565 -3.08 8.74 34.24
CA TYR A 565 -2.44 9.87 34.94
C TYR A 565 -2.78 9.83 36.44
N SER A 566 -4.01 9.45 36.78
CA SER A 566 -4.42 9.28 38.17
C SER A 566 -3.59 8.23 38.91
N ILE A 567 -3.26 7.09 38.28
CA ILE A 567 -2.44 6.04 38.91
C ILE A 567 -1.01 6.53 39.15
N ILE A 568 -0.40 7.26 38.22
CA ILE A 568 0.95 7.82 38.41
C ILE A 568 0.97 8.81 39.59
N ILE A 569 -0.05 9.66 39.68
CA ILE A 569 -0.22 10.59 40.80
C ILE A 569 -0.44 9.82 42.11
N TRP A 570 -1.24 8.75 42.08
CA TRP A 570 -1.50 7.93 43.26
C TRP A 570 -0.25 7.22 43.78
N VAL A 571 0.59 6.64 42.91
CA VAL A 571 1.88 6.06 43.31
C VAL A 571 2.77 7.10 43.98
N THR A 572 2.89 8.29 43.36
CA THR A 572 3.85 9.31 43.80
C THR A 572 3.44 10.05 45.06
N LEU A 573 2.14 10.27 45.29
CA LEU A 573 1.63 11.01 46.45
C LEU A 573 1.00 10.13 47.54
N GLY A 574 0.72 8.86 47.25
CA GLY A 574 0.00 7.94 48.14
C GLY A 574 0.93 7.01 48.93
N PRO A 575 0.85 5.69 48.71
CA PRO A 575 1.49 4.70 49.58
C PRO A 575 3.02 4.79 49.60
N LEU A 576 3.66 5.25 48.51
CA LEU A 576 5.12 5.42 48.48
C LEU A 576 5.60 6.44 49.53
N VAL A 577 4.90 7.56 49.66
CA VAL A 577 5.23 8.60 50.64
C VAL A 577 5.02 8.07 52.05
N ASN A 578 3.94 7.32 52.28
CA ASN A 578 3.66 6.72 53.58
C ASN A 578 4.77 5.74 54.02
N VAL A 579 5.25 4.90 53.10
CA VAL A 579 6.33 3.95 53.36
C VAL A 579 7.66 4.68 53.65
N ILE A 580 8.00 5.72 52.88
CA ILE A 580 9.23 6.51 53.10
C ILE A 580 9.19 7.28 54.42
N LEU A 581 8.04 7.87 54.76
CA LEU A 581 7.88 8.63 56.00
C LEU A 581 7.90 7.74 57.24
N TYR A 582 7.56 6.46 57.12
CA TYR A 582 7.61 5.52 58.23
C TYR A 582 9.06 5.27 58.69
N ASP A 583 10.01 5.16 57.77
CA ASP A 583 11.43 4.90 58.10
C ASP A 583 12.10 6.08 58.85
N ASN A 584 11.51 7.27 58.74
CA ASN A 584 11.99 8.50 59.38
C ASN A 584 11.35 8.77 60.76
N LYS A 585 10.39 7.96 61.22
CA LYS A 585 9.66 8.13 62.50
C LYS A 585 10.07 7.09 63.53
#